data_AF-A0A1F6PBT6-F1
#
_entry.id   AF-A0A1F6PBT6-F1
#
_cell.length_a   1.000
_cell.length_b   1.000
_cell.length_c   1.000
_cell.angle_alpha   90.00
_cell.angle_beta   90.00
_cell.angle_gamma   90.00
#
_symmetry.space_group_name_H-M   'P 1'
#
loop_
_entity.id
_entity.type
_entity.pdbx_description
1 polymer ?
#
loop_
_entity_poly.entity_id
_entity_poly.type
_entity_poly.pdbx_seq_one_letter_code
_entity_poly.pdbx_strand_id
1 'polypeptide(L)'
;MVVNLLPAPINQVDIILSGLILQAIFSNKKNLVIIFTITAGLFLEILTTATAGAHIFSLLIAIIAVDWALNNVLSKRSLRTTLIVTLLAIIIKFTIFYSFLYISGEITSSLFLAPSQFTSNLISQAILTAILTLFLYWLISKTSRRLNPNYIIHTESKNFYG
;
A
#
# COMPACT_ATOMS: atom_id res chain seq x y z
N MET A 1 -20.40 -11.98 6.98
CA MET A 1 -19.17 -12.32 7.70
C MET A 1 -18.20 -12.91 6.68
N VAL A 2 -17.30 -12.09 6.11
CA VAL A 2 -16.25 -12.63 5.23
C VAL A 2 -15.35 -13.48 6.09
N VAL A 3 -15.30 -14.78 5.81
CA VAL A 3 -14.39 -15.69 6.48
C VAL A 3 -12.98 -15.25 6.11
N ASN A 4 -12.25 -14.70 7.08
CA ASN A 4 -10.81 -14.50 6.95
C ASN A 4 -10.18 -15.87 6.72
N LEU A 5 -9.90 -16.19 5.46
CA LEU A 5 -9.33 -17.47 5.02
C LEU A 5 -7.92 -17.71 5.57
N LEU A 6 -7.28 -16.67 6.10
CA LEU A 6 -5.94 -16.72 6.65
C LEU A 6 -5.99 -16.72 8.19
N PRO A 7 -5.19 -17.57 8.86
CA PRO A 7 -5.08 -17.53 10.31
C PRO A 7 -4.49 -16.20 10.77
N ALA A 8 -4.92 -15.72 11.95
CA ALA A 8 -4.24 -14.61 12.60
C ALA A 8 -2.77 -15.00 12.84
N PRO A 9 -1.80 -14.07 12.62
CA PRO A 9 -1.98 -12.64 12.37
C PRO A 9 -2.03 -12.26 10.87
N ILE A 10 -1.98 -13.23 9.95
CA ILE A 10 -1.83 -12.96 8.50
C ILE A 10 -3.08 -12.28 7.92
N ASN A 11 -4.24 -12.51 8.52
CA ASN A 11 -5.48 -11.82 8.14
C ASN A 11 -5.51 -10.31 8.40
N GLN A 12 -4.52 -9.77 9.10
CA GLN A 12 -4.37 -8.32 9.32
C GLN A 12 -3.55 -7.65 8.21
N VAL A 13 -2.97 -8.42 7.27
CA VAL A 13 -2.11 -7.88 6.22
C VAL A 13 -2.93 -7.26 5.09
N ASP A 14 -2.65 -6.01 4.76
CA ASP A 14 -3.30 -5.31 3.66
C ASP A 14 -2.59 -5.54 2.32
N ILE A 15 -2.81 -6.72 1.76
CA ILE A 15 -2.16 -7.17 0.51
C ILE A 15 -2.47 -6.21 -0.66
N ILE A 16 -3.70 -5.68 -0.70
CA ILE A 16 -4.14 -4.76 -1.75
C ILE A 16 -3.33 -3.47 -1.67
N LEU A 17 -3.23 -2.88 -0.48
CA LEU A 17 -2.45 -1.65 -0.29
C LEU A 17 -0.97 -1.87 -0.63
N SER A 18 -0.38 -2.98 -0.19
CA SER A 18 1.00 -3.36 -0.55
C SER A 18 1.20 -3.41 -2.08
N GLY A 19 0.28 -4.08 -2.79
CA GLY A 19 0.32 -4.17 -4.25
C GLY A 19 0.23 -2.81 -4.94
N LEU A 20 -0.70 -1.96 -4.51
CA LEU A 20 -0.89 -0.62 -5.08
C LEU A 20 0.31 0.30 -4.82
N ILE A 21 0.91 0.25 -3.62
CA ILE A 21 2.14 1.01 -3.31
C ILE A 21 3.28 0.56 -4.20
N LEU A 22 3.49 -0.76 -4.36
CA LEU A 22 4.54 -1.28 -5.23
C LEU A 22 4.30 -0.87 -6.68
N GLN A 23 3.04 -0.89 -7.13
CA GLN A 23 2.69 -0.43 -8.46
C GLN A 23 2.99 1.06 -8.62
N ALA A 24 2.68 1.91 -7.63
CA ALA A 24 3.04 3.33 -7.64
C ALA A 24 4.57 3.55 -7.66
N ILE A 25 5.33 2.70 -6.97
CA ILE A 25 6.81 2.79 -6.93
C ILE A 25 7.45 2.33 -8.24
N PHE A 26 6.93 1.29 -8.90
CA PHE A 26 7.58 0.69 -10.08
C PHE A 26 6.97 1.14 -11.41
N SER A 27 5.71 1.58 -11.44
CA SER A 27 5.04 2.04 -12.66
C SER A 27 5.26 3.53 -12.90
N ASN A 28 5.57 3.90 -14.15
CA ASN A 28 5.50 5.30 -14.58
C ASN A 28 4.11 5.69 -15.12
N LYS A 29 3.17 4.72 -15.21
CA LYS A 29 1.83 4.92 -15.78
C LYS A 29 0.82 5.24 -14.67
N LYS A 30 0.74 6.51 -14.27
CA LYS A 30 -0.16 6.99 -13.20
C LYS A 30 -1.62 6.58 -13.40
N ASN A 31 -2.12 6.69 -14.64
CA ASN A 31 -3.50 6.35 -14.97
C ASN A 31 -3.83 4.88 -14.65
N LEU A 32 -2.88 3.96 -14.86
CA LEU A 32 -3.10 2.55 -14.52
C LEU A 32 -3.19 2.35 -13.01
N VAL A 33 -2.31 2.99 -12.23
CA VAL A 33 -2.34 2.90 -10.76
C VAL A 33 -3.67 3.38 -10.22
N ILE A 34 -4.20 4.49 -10.74
CA ILE A 34 -5.52 5.02 -10.35
C ILE A 34 -6.64 4.03 -10.72
N ILE A 35 -6.64 3.50 -11.94
CA ILE A 35 -7.65 2.52 -12.37
C ILE A 35 -7.62 1.29 -11.46
N PHE A 36 -6.44 0.71 -11.20
CA PHE A 36 -6.32 -0.44 -10.29
C PHE A 36 -6.77 -0.10 -8.88
N THR A 37 -6.52 1.12 -8.41
CA THR A 37 -6.98 1.58 -7.08
C THR A 37 -8.51 1.63 -7.02
N ILE A 38 -9.16 2.18 -8.04
CA ILE A 38 -10.63 2.25 -8.14
C ILE A 38 -11.21 0.83 -8.22
N THR A 39 -10.66 -0.02 -9.09
CA THR A 39 -11.12 -1.42 -9.25
C THR A 39 -10.96 -2.21 -7.96
N ALA A 40 -9.83 -2.07 -7.26
CA ALA A 40 -9.60 -2.74 -5.99
C ALA A 40 -10.54 -2.21 -4.88
N GLY A 41 -10.80 -0.90 -4.85
CA GLY A 41 -11.78 -0.30 -3.95
C GLY A 41 -13.20 -0.82 -4.18
N LEU A 42 -13.66 -0.86 -5.43
CA LEU A 42 -14.97 -1.42 -5.80
C LEU A 42 -15.09 -2.89 -5.38
N PHE A 43 -14.04 -3.68 -5.62
CA PHE A 43 -14.02 -5.08 -5.22
C PHE A 43 -14.13 -5.25 -3.70
N LEU A 44 -13.43 -4.41 -2.94
CA LEU A 44 -13.55 -4.40 -1.48
C LEU A 44 -14.97 -4.04 -1.03
N GLU A 45 -15.59 -3.02 -1.61
CA GLU A 45 -16.96 -2.62 -1.22
C GLU A 45 -17.98 -3.74 -1.46
N ILE A 46 -17.86 -4.45 -2.58
CA ILE A 46 -18.72 -5.61 -2.88
C ILE A 46 -18.54 -6.73 -1.84
N LEU A 47 -17.33 -6.92 -1.32
CA LEU A 47 -17.02 -8.00 -0.39
C LEU A 47 -17.32 -7.66 1.08
N THR A 48 -17.11 -6.42 1.51
CA THR A 48 -17.10 -6.06 2.94
C THR A 48 -18.44 -5.56 3.47
N THR A 49 -19.45 -5.36 2.62
CA THR A 49 -20.75 -4.74 2.98
C THR A 49 -20.61 -3.38 3.69
N ALA A 50 -19.43 -2.76 3.61
CA ALA A 50 -19.15 -1.47 4.22
C ALA A 50 -19.85 -0.34 3.44
N THR A 51 -19.91 0.85 4.04
CA THR A 51 -20.48 2.04 3.40
C THR A 51 -19.91 2.25 1.99
N ALA A 52 -20.81 2.45 1.03
CA ALA A 52 -20.44 2.74 -0.36
C ALA A 52 -19.47 3.93 -0.44
N GLY A 53 -18.38 3.77 -1.17
CA GLY A 53 -17.31 4.74 -1.32
C GLY A 53 -16.21 4.70 -0.27
N ALA A 54 -16.40 4.09 0.91
CA ALA A 54 -15.42 4.18 2.00
C ALA A 54 -14.06 3.57 1.61
N HIS A 55 -14.06 2.39 0.98
CA HIS A 55 -12.82 1.75 0.52
C HIS A 55 -12.23 2.44 -0.70
N ILE A 56 -13.06 2.85 -1.66
CA ILE A 56 -12.58 3.57 -2.86
C ILE A 56 -11.89 4.86 -2.46
N PHE A 57 -12.55 5.73 -1.69
CA PHE A 57 -12.00 7.04 -1.33
C PHE A 57 -10.76 6.93 -0.44
N SER A 58 -10.77 6.03 0.55
CA SER A 58 -9.62 5.83 1.43
C SER A 58 -8.38 5.33 0.68
N LEU A 59 -8.53 4.35 -0.23
CA LEU A 59 -7.43 3.88 -1.06
C LEU A 59 -6.97 4.93 -2.06
N LEU A 60 -7.90 5.62 -2.73
CA LEU A 60 -7.58 6.59 -3.76
C LEU A 60 -6.80 7.78 -3.18
N ILE A 61 -7.23 8.33 -2.06
CA ILE A 61 -6.52 9.44 -1.41
C ILE A 61 -5.17 8.98 -0.86
N ALA A 62 -5.07 7.77 -0.29
CA ALA A 62 -3.80 7.21 0.15
C ALA A 62 -2.79 7.07 -1.00
N ILE A 63 -3.23 6.56 -2.16
CA ILE A 63 -2.38 6.38 -3.34
C ILE A 63 -2.00 7.71 -3.99
N ILE A 64 -2.90 8.70 -4.04
CA ILE A 64 -2.57 10.05 -4.49
C ILE A 64 -1.50 10.67 -3.59
N ALA A 65 -1.63 10.52 -2.26
CA ALA A 65 -0.63 11.02 -1.33
C ALA A 65 0.73 10.31 -1.49
N VAL A 66 0.73 9.00 -1.76
CA VAL A 66 1.95 8.24 -2.08
C VAL A 66 2.60 8.74 -3.37
N ASP A 67 1.83 8.91 -4.45
CA ASP A 67 2.36 9.43 -5.72
C ASP A 67 2.90 10.86 -5.55
N TRP A 68 2.17 11.71 -4.82
CA TRP A 68 2.64 13.06 -4.50
C TRP A 68 3.95 13.03 -3.71
N ALA A 69 4.05 12.20 -2.68
CA ALA A 69 5.26 12.06 -1.87
C ALA A 69 6.45 11.53 -2.69
N LEU A 70 6.23 10.53 -3.55
CA LEU A 70 7.27 9.98 -4.41
C LEU A 70 7.80 10.98 -5.44
N ASN A 71 6.93 11.84 -5.98
CA ASN A 71 7.31 12.81 -7.02
C ASN A 71 7.94 14.10 -6.45
N ASN A 72 7.53 14.53 -5.24
CA ASN A 72 7.95 15.83 -4.70
C ASN A 72 8.97 15.74 -3.55
N VAL A 73 8.86 14.73 -2.69
CA VAL A 73 9.63 14.67 -1.42
C VAL A 73 10.64 13.52 -1.43
N LEU A 74 10.24 12.34 -1.90
CA LEU A 74 10.96 11.07 -1.78
C LEU A 74 11.40 10.54 -3.15
N SER A 75 12.09 11.37 -3.92
CA SER A 75 12.49 11.07 -5.31
C SER A 75 13.38 9.83 -5.46
N LYS A 76 14.15 9.47 -4.43
CA LYS A 76 14.99 8.26 -4.43
C LYS A 76 14.17 7.02 -4.09
N ARG A 77 13.88 6.18 -5.09
CA ARG A 77 13.21 4.87 -4.90
C ARG A 77 14.16 3.90 -4.17
N SER A 78 13.95 3.70 -2.88
CA SER A 78 14.78 2.90 -1.97
C SER A 78 13.92 2.15 -0.96
N LEU A 79 14.50 1.21 -0.21
CA LEU A 79 13.80 0.52 0.89
C LEU A 79 13.28 1.51 1.94
N ARG A 80 14.07 2.53 2.29
CA ARG A 80 13.68 3.54 3.29
C ARG A 80 12.50 4.37 2.82
N THR A 81 12.52 4.81 1.55
CA THR A 81 11.39 5.56 1.01
C THR A 81 10.15 4.67 0.93
N THR A 82 10.28 3.42 0.49
CA THR A 82 9.18 2.44 0.48
C THR A 82 8.55 2.29 1.86
N LEU A 83 9.34 2.14 2.94
CA LEU A 83 8.84 2.09 4.31
C LEU A 83 8.03 3.36 4.65
N ILE A 84 8.59 4.53 4.39
CA ILE A 84 7.95 5.82 4.73
C ILE A 84 6.62 5.98 3.99
N VAL A 85 6.58 5.77 2.68
CA VAL A 85 5.31 5.90 1.94
C VAL A 85 4.30 4.81 2.31
N THR A 86 4.76 3.61 2.70
CA THR A 86 3.85 2.58 3.20
C THR A 86 3.17 3.00 4.50
N LEU A 87 3.95 3.49 5.48
CA LEU A 87 3.40 4.00 6.74
C LEU A 87 2.47 5.20 6.51
N LEU A 88 2.86 6.13 5.64
CA LEU A 88 2.03 7.27 5.24
C LEU A 88 0.69 6.80 4.66
N ALA A 89 0.72 5.87 3.71
CA ALA A 89 -0.48 5.35 3.05
C ALA A 89 -1.43 4.68 4.05
N ILE A 90 -0.87 3.89 4.98
CA ILE A 90 -1.65 3.21 6.02
C ILE A 90 -2.37 4.23 6.90
N ILE A 91 -1.64 5.25 7.39
CA ILE A 91 -2.21 6.31 8.24
C ILE A 91 -3.34 7.03 7.51
N ILE A 92 -3.08 7.49 6.27
CA ILE A 92 -4.07 8.22 5.47
C ILE A 92 -5.30 7.35 5.18
N LYS A 93 -5.09 6.11 4.74
CA LYS A 93 -6.18 5.17 4.44
C LYS A 93 -7.06 4.98 5.67
N PHE A 94 -6.48 4.68 6.83
CA PHE A 94 -7.25 4.44 8.05
C PHE A 94 -8.00 5.68 8.52
N THR A 95 -7.34 6.84 8.56
CA THR A 95 -7.99 8.09 8.97
C THR A 95 -9.21 8.38 8.11
N ILE A 96 -9.11 8.22 6.79
CA ILE A 96 -10.21 8.49 5.87
C ILE A 96 -11.30 7.43 5.98
N PHE A 97 -10.93 6.16 6.02
CA PHE A 97 -11.89 5.06 6.13
C PHE A 97 -12.74 5.19 7.40
N TYR A 98 -12.11 5.39 8.56
CA TYR A 98 -12.85 5.56 9.82
C TYR A 98 -13.62 6.87 9.90
N SER A 99 -13.14 7.95 9.26
CA SER A 99 -13.93 9.18 9.13
C SER A 99 -15.21 8.95 8.33
N PHE A 100 -15.14 8.18 7.24
CA PHE A 100 -16.32 7.80 6.44
C PHE A 100 -17.29 6.97 7.26
N LEU A 101 -16.81 5.94 7.96
CA LEU A 101 -17.65 5.10 8.81
C LEU A 101 -18.30 5.90 9.95
N TYR A 102 -17.59 6.86 10.54
CA TYR A 102 -18.15 7.77 11.54
C TYR A 102 -19.27 8.66 10.97
N ILE A 103 -19.06 9.27 9.80
CA ILE A 103 -20.06 10.13 9.13
C ILE A 103 -21.28 9.31 8.68
N SER A 104 -21.08 8.07 8.24
CA SER A 104 -22.14 7.17 7.79
C SER A 104 -23.06 6.67 8.91
N GLY A 105 -22.66 6.85 10.18
CA GLY A 105 -23.37 6.32 11.33
C GLY A 105 -23.21 4.81 11.55
N GLU A 106 -22.40 4.11 10.73
CA GLU A 106 -22.05 2.69 10.95
C GLU A 106 -21.22 2.48 12.22
N ILE A 107 -20.56 3.53 12.69
CA ILE A 107 -19.82 3.53 13.95
C ILE A 107 -20.55 4.44 14.96
N THR A 108 -21.06 3.84 16.04
CA THR A 108 -21.43 4.57 17.26
C THR A 108 -20.19 5.08 17.98
N SER A 109 -20.31 6.15 18.77
CA SER A 109 -19.22 6.79 19.54
C SER A 109 -18.33 5.86 20.40
N SER A 110 -18.75 4.61 20.61
CA SER A 110 -18.04 3.56 21.35
C SER A 110 -16.72 3.08 20.72
N LEU A 111 -16.50 3.18 19.41
CA LEU A 111 -15.21 2.80 18.79
C LEU A 111 -14.09 3.81 19.08
N PHE A 112 -14.44 5.07 19.37
CA PHE A 112 -13.50 6.04 19.96
C PHE A 112 -13.21 5.75 21.44
N LEU A 113 -14.10 5.02 22.14
CA LEU A 113 -14.03 4.72 23.56
C LEU A 113 -13.27 3.41 23.89
N ALA A 114 -12.91 2.60 22.89
CA ALA A 114 -12.04 1.42 23.05
C ALA A 114 -10.67 1.60 22.35
N PRO A 115 -9.89 2.64 22.70
CA PRO A 115 -8.68 3.02 21.99
C PRO A 115 -7.61 1.92 21.99
N SER A 116 -7.56 1.05 23.00
CA SER A 116 -6.49 0.03 23.13
C SER A 116 -6.56 -1.06 22.07
N GLN A 117 -7.74 -1.63 21.82
CA GLN A 117 -7.91 -2.67 20.80
C GLN A 117 -7.80 -2.10 19.39
N PHE A 118 -8.38 -0.92 19.16
CA PHE A 118 -8.27 -0.21 17.89
C PHE A 118 -6.82 0.10 17.53
N THR A 119 -6.07 0.71 18.45
CA THR A 119 -4.66 1.06 18.23
C THR A 119 -3.79 -0.18 18.07
N SER A 120 -4.02 -1.24 18.86
CA SER A 120 -3.30 -2.51 18.73
C SER A 120 -3.53 -3.17 17.35
N ASN A 121 -4.77 -3.18 16.85
CA ASN A 121 -5.09 -3.70 15.53
C ASN A 121 -4.47 -2.87 14.41
N LEU A 122 -4.50 -1.54 14.55
CA LEU A 122 -3.88 -0.64 13.56
C LEU A 122 -2.36 -0.82 13.53
N ILE A 123 -1.70 -0.89 14.69
CA ILE A 123 -0.25 -1.08 14.79
C ILE A 123 0.16 -2.44 14.21
N SER A 124 -0.54 -3.52 14.55
CA SER A 124 -0.25 -4.86 14.03
C SER A 124 -0.44 -4.93 12.51
N GLN A 125 -1.56 -4.42 11.99
CA GLN A 125 -1.78 -4.30 10.55
C GLN A 125 -0.71 -3.45 9.87
N ALA A 126 -0.31 -2.32 10.48
CA ALA A 126 0.70 -1.43 9.91
C ALA A 126 2.06 -2.10 9.82
N ILE A 127 2.50 -2.77 10.89
CA ILE A 127 3.77 -3.49 10.96
C ILE A 127 3.78 -4.63 9.92
N LEU A 128 2.75 -5.46 9.91
CA LEU A 128 2.71 -6.63 9.02
C LEU A 128 2.62 -6.22 7.55
N THR A 129 1.83 -5.19 7.23
CA THR A 129 1.73 -4.63 5.87
C THR A 129 3.06 -4.00 5.45
N ALA A 130 3.74 -3.27 6.35
CA ALA A 130 5.06 -2.70 6.05
C ALA A 130 6.12 -3.77 5.80
N ILE A 131 6.14 -4.83 6.62
CA ILE A 131 7.05 -5.97 6.44
C ILE A 131 6.79 -6.64 5.08
N LEU A 132 5.53 -6.92 4.74
CA LEU A 132 5.17 -7.51 3.45
C LEU A 132 5.62 -6.62 2.29
N THR A 133 5.29 -5.32 2.32
CA THR A 133 5.64 -4.39 1.23
C THR A 133 7.14 -4.28 1.05
N LEU A 134 7.92 -4.24 2.15
CA LEU A 134 9.38 -4.22 2.08
C LEU A 134 9.95 -5.52 1.51
N PHE A 135 9.42 -6.66 1.95
CA PHE A 135 9.83 -7.96 1.44
C PHE A 135 9.57 -8.09 -0.06
N LEU A 136 8.38 -7.71 -0.52
CA LEU A 136 8.02 -7.70 -1.93
C LEU A 136 8.86 -6.71 -2.74
N TYR A 137 9.10 -5.49 -2.22
CA TYR A 137 10.00 -4.54 -2.86
C TYR A 137 11.41 -5.12 -3.02
N TRP A 138 11.94 -5.78 -1.99
CA TRP A 138 13.25 -6.41 -2.05
C TRP A 138 13.31 -7.53 -3.09
N LEU A 139 12.28 -8.38 -3.17
CA LEU A 139 12.16 -9.42 -4.20
C LEU A 139 12.11 -8.85 -5.61
N ILE A 140 11.24 -7.87 -5.84
CA ILE A 140 11.07 -7.24 -7.16
C ILE A 140 12.37 -6.53 -7.56
N SER A 141 12.94 -5.71 -6.68
CA SER A 141 14.18 -4.96 -6.98
C SER A 141 15.37 -5.86 -7.28
N LYS A 142 15.51 -7.01 -6.60
CA LYS A 142 16.54 -8.01 -6.94
C LYS A 142 16.29 -8.65 -8.30
N THR A 143 15.04 -9.00 -8.60
CA THR A 143 14.68 -9.67 -9.85
C THR A 143 14.82 -8.73 -11.05
N SER A 144 14.35 -7.49 -10.93
CA SER A 144 14.45 -6.46 -11.98
C SER A 144 15.90 -6.12 -12.34
N ARG A 145 16.84 -6.15 -11.38
CA ARG A 145 18.27 -5.96 -11.68
C ARG A 145 18.86 -7.08 -12.51
N ARG A 146 18.38 -8.31 -12.36
CA ARG A 146 18.86 -9.47 -13.14
C ARG A 146 18.30 -9.52 -14.56
N LEU A 147 17.13 -8.93 -14.78
CA LEU A 147 16.43 -8.96 -16.07
C LEU A 147 16.68 -7.71 -16.94
N ASN A 148 17.44 -6.72 -16.46
CA ASN A 148 17.70 -5.49 -17.21
C ASN A 148 18.96 -5.66 -18.09
N PRO A 149 18.82 -5.75 -19.44
CA PRO A 149 19.95 -6.04 -20.34
C PRO A 149 21.04 -4.96 -20.36
N ASN A 150 20.74 -3.74 -19.88
CA ASN A 150 21.72 -2.65 -19.78
C ASN A 150 22.90 -2.94 -18.81
N TYR A 151 22.78 -3.95 -17.94
CA TYR A 151 23.91 -4.37 -17.08
C TYR A 151 24.99 -5.14 -17.85
N ILE A 152 24.62 -5.82 -18.95
CA ILE A 152 25.54 -6.60 -19.78
C ILE A 152 26.43 -5.64 -20.61
N ILE A 153 25.82 -4.57 -21.15
CA ILE A 153 26.51 -3.58 -21.99
C ILE A 153 27.59 -2.80 -21.20
N HIS A 154 27.31 -2.46 -19.93
CA HIS A 154 28.29 -1.74 -19.09
C HIS A 154 29.41 -2.62 -18.51
N THR A 155 29.24 -3.94 -18.49
CA THR A 155 30.30 -4.85 -18.05
C THR A 155 31.24 -5.19 -19.21
N GLU A 156 30.73 -5.33 -20.44
CA GLU A 156 31.58 -5.49 -21.62
C GLU A 156 32.44 -4.26 -21.92
N SER A 157 31.91 -3.03 -21.76
CA SER A 157 32.68 -1.81 -22.04
C SER A 157 33.87 -1.59 -21.10
N LYS A 158 33.90 -2.24 -19.92
CA LYS A 158 35.05 -2.18 -19.00
C LYS A 158 36.13 -3.21 -19.32
N ASN A 159 35.78 -4.30 -20.00
CA ASN A 159 36.74 -5.35 -20.38
C ASN A 159 37.39 -5.09 -21.74
N PHE A 160 36.86 -4.18 -22.56
CA PHE A 160 37.44 -3.81 -23.86
C PHE A 160 38.55 -2.74 -23.80
N TYR A 161 38.75 -2.09 -22.64
CA TYR A 161 39.80 -1.09 -22.43
C TYR A 161 40.83 -1.50 -21.36
N GLY A 162 40.91 -2.80 -21.04
CA GLY A 162 41.88 -3.37 -20.10
C GLY A 162 43.00 -4.11 -20.82
#